data_AF-A0A5C3NEM8-F1
#
_entry.id   AF-A0A5C3NEM8-F1
#
_cell.length_a   1.000
_cell.length_b   1.000
_cell.length_c   1.000
_cell.angle_alpha   90.00
_cell.angle_beta   90.00
_cell.angle_gamma   90.00
#
_symmetry.space_group_name_H-M   'P 1'
#
loop_
_entity.id
_entity.type
_entity.pdbx_description
1 polymer ?
#
loop_
_entity_poly.entity_id
_entity_poly.type
_entity_poly.pdbx_seq_one_letter_code
_entity_poly.pdbx_strand_id
1 'polypeptide(L)'
;MSMLTGFQSPMPTSDAEIAASVLHEESLHRFPSFSADDAVTLGLSLRKRFRASRRYARGKGLVISIQTIAGHTLFACTVGNLGGVSGVGDVSLESWTCLEGMMNVVKRTGHSSYYVEKGMGAMAKAGQATNPNPNANLQKEFLCGGAFPIWLEVIHDSSLSVRTLD
;
A
#
# COMPACT_ATOMS: atom_id res chain seq x y z
N MET A 1 20.86 45.79 -19.61
CA MET A 1 20.26 44.81 -20.54
C MET A 1 20.04 43.51 -19.78
N SER A 2 18.81 43.00 -19.92
CA SER A 2 18.19 41.75 -19.41
C SER A 2 19.13 40.51 -19.39
N MET A 3 18.95 39.46 -18.57
CA MET A 3 17.71 38.70 -18.32
C MET A 3 17.73 37.92 -17.01
N LEU A 4 16.58 37.92 -16.34
CA LEU A 4 16.09 36.89 -15.43
C LEU A 4 16.05 35.53 -16.14
N THR A 5 16.67 34.49 -15.58
CA THR A 5 16.42 33.09 -15.98
C THR A 5 15.67 32.40 -14.85
N GLY A 6 14.59 31.73 -15.24
CA GLY A 6 13.43 31.43 -14.41
C GLY A 6 13.64 30.29 -13.42
N PHE A 7 12.82 30.33 -12.37
CA PHE A 7 12.49 29.18 -11.55
C PHE A 7 11.92 28.08 -12.44
N GLN A 8 12.76 27.14 -12.86
CA GLN A 8 12.32 25.89 -13.45
C GLN A 8 11.69 25.08 -12.31
N SER A 9 10.36 25.15 -12.21
CA SER A 9 9.60 24.17 -11.41
C SER A 9 10.05 22.78 -11.84
N PRO A 10 10.36 21.85 -10.91
CA PRO A 10 10.55 20.46 -11.30
C PRO A 10 9.31 20.01 -12.06
N MET A 11 9.51 19.45 -13.26
CA MET A 11 8.45 18.77 -14.00
C MET A 11 7.77 17.77 -13.07
N PRO A 12 6.43 17.68 -13.06
CA PRO A 12 5.76 16.66 -12.27
C PRO A 12 6.20 15.29 -12.79
N THR A 13 6.84 14.49 -11.92
CA THR A 13 7.22 13.10 -12.19
C THR A 13 6.02 12.35 -12.72
N SER A 14 6.12 11.73 -13.90
CA SER A 14 5.00 11.06 -14.54
C SER A 14 4.55 9.84 -13.72
N ASP A 15 3.28 9.43 -13.82
CA ASP A 15 2.81 8.23 -13.11
C ASP A 15 3.60 6.97 -13.51
N ALA A 16 4.15 6.93 -14.73
CA ALA A 16 5.01 5.84 -15.20
C ALA A 16 6.37 5.83 -14.48
N GLU A 17 7.01 6.99 -14.32
CA GLU A 17 8.26 7.12 -13.57
C GLU A 17 8.05 6.80 -12.08
N ILE A 18 6.93 7.25 -11.50
CA ILE A 18 6.57 6.91 -10.12
C ILE A 18 6.37 5.39 -9.99
N ALA A 19 5.63 4.76 -10.91
CA ALA A 19 5.42 3.31 -10.88
C ALA A 19 6.76 2.55 -10.97
N ALA A 20 7.67 2.98 -11.85
CA ALA A 20 8.99 2.37 -11.96
C ALA A 20 9.81 2.50 -10.67
N SER A 21 9.79 3.67 -10.03
CA SER A 21 10.47 3.91 -8.75
C SER A 21 9.89 3.04 -7.63
N VAL A 22 8.57 2.96 -7.53
CA VAL A 22 7.89 2.15 -6.50
C VAL A 22 8.18 0.67 -6.71
N LEU A 23 8.18 0.17 -7.95
CA LEU A 23 8.52 -1.22 -8.24
C LEU A 23 9.95 -1.56 -7.80
N HIS A 24 10.89 -0.63 -8.03
CA HIS A 24 12.25 -0.79 -7.55
C HIS A 24 12.31 -0.80 -6.02
N GLU A 25 11.69 0.16 -5.35
CA GLU A 25 11.65 0.21 -3.87
C GLU A 25 11.01 -1.03 -3.25
N GLU A 26 9.89 -1.49 -3.82
CA GLU A 26 9.25 -2.74 -3.43
C GLU A 26 10.28 -3.86 -3.41
N SER A 27 11.04 -4.04 -4.50
CA SER A 27 11.99 -5.16 -4.69
C SER A 27 13.04 -5.30 -3.58
N LEU A 28 13.34 -4.20 -2.89
CA LEU A 28 14.36 -4.11 -1.84
C LEU A 28 13.88 -4.56 -0.46
N HIS A 29 12.57 -4.57 -0.20
CA HIS A 29 12.04 -4.81 1.14
C HIS A 29 11.59 -6.26 1.29
N ARG A 30 12.46 -7.11 1.85
CA ARG A 30 12.19 -8.52 2.14
C ARG A 30 12.57 -8.86 3.57
N PHE A 31 11.79 -9.73 4.18
CA PHE A 31 12.06 -10.28 5.50
C PHE A 31 12.71 -11.66 5.36
N PRO A 32 13.74 -12.01 6.12
CA PRO A 32 14.28 -13.38 6.12
C PRO A 32 13.26 -14.41 6.66
N SER A 33 12.38 -13.96 7.56
CA SER A 33 11.26 -14.72 8.10
C SER A 33 10.17 -13.78 8.60
N PHE A 34 8.92 -14.24 8.68
CA PHE A 34 7.82 -13.44 9.22
C PHE A 34 6.84 -14.31 10.01
N SER A 35 6.74 -14.06 11.31
CA SER A 35 5.87 -14.76 12.26
C SER A 35 4.67 -13.90 12.69
N ALA A 36 3.75 -14.49 13.46
CA ALA A 36 2.63 -13.75 14.05
C ALA A 36 3.11 -12.67 15.05
N ASP A 37 4.18 -12.94 15.81
CA ASP A 37 4.77 -11.96 16.72
C ASP A 37 5.41 -10.78 15.97
N ASP A 38 6.01 -11.05 14.80
CA ASP A 38 6.50 -10.01 13.89
C ASP A 38 5.36 -9.14 13.38
N ALA A 39 4.21 -9.74 13.01
CA ALA A 39 3.02 -9.02 12.59
C ALA A 39 2.49 -8.09 13.70
N VAL A 40 2.42 -8.57 14.94
CA VAL A 40 2.02 -7.74 16.09
C VAL A 40 2.99 -6.58 16.31
N THR A 41 4.29 -6.87 16.29
CA THR A 41 5.35 -5.88 16.49
C THR A 41 5.35 -4.82 15.41
N LEU A 42 5.24 -5.23 14.14
CA LEU A 42 5.14 -4.33 12.99
C LEU A 42 3.88 -3.46 13.08
N GLY A 43 2.72 -4.07 13.36
CA GLY A 43 1.45 -3.38 13.51
C GLY A 43 1.48 -2.30 14.60
N LEU A 44 2.03 -2.63 15.78
CA LEU A 44 2.21 -1.68 16.88
C LEU A 44 3.19 -0.56 16.53
N SER A 45 4.26 -0.87 15.80
CA SER A 45 5.25 0.11 15.34
C SER A 45 4.65 1.09 14.34
N LEU A 46 3.86 0.61 13.37
CA LEU A 46 3.11 1.43 12.43
C LEU A 46 2.10 2.33 13.14
N ARG A 47 1.34 1.79 14.10
CA ARG A 47 0.43 2.57 14.94
C ARG A 47 1.17 3.68 15.69
N LYS A 48 2.30 3.36 16.34
CA LYS A 48 3.12 4.33 17.08
C LYS A 48 3.60 5.46 16.15
N ARG A 49 4.11 5.10 14.97
CA ARG A 49 4.57 6.08 13.96
C ARG A 49 3.43 6.94 13.43
N PHE A 50 2.26 6.38 13.17
CA PHE A 50 1.10 7.16 12.72
C PHE A 50 0.62 8.14 13.79
N ARG A 51 0.55 7.73 15.07
CA ARG A 51 0.20 8.62 16.18
C ARG A 51 1.17 9.80 16.34
N ALA A 52 2.44 9.62 15.98
CA ALA A 52 3.43 10.69 15.97
C ALA A 52 3.38 11.58 14.71
N SER A 53 2.51 11.29 13.74
CA SER A 53 2.45 11.99 12.46
C SER A 53 1.61 13.27 12.52
N ARG A 54 1.93 14.22 11.62
CA ARG A 54 1.11 15.43 11.40
C ARG A 54 -0.33 15.11 10.97
N ARG A 55 -0.57 13.96 10.33
CA ARG A 55 -1.92 13.54 9.90
C ARG A 55 -2.80 13.28 11.12
N TYR A 56 -2.28 12.51 12.07
CA TYR A 56 -2.99 12.23 13.32
C TYR A 56 -3.24 13.51 14.13
N ALA A 57 -2.24 14.40 14.23
CA ALA A 57 -2.39 15.70 14.90
C ALA A 57 -3.48 16.60 14.27
N ARG A 58 -3.89 16.35 13.03
CA ARG A 58 -4.97 17.05 12.32
C ARG A 58 -6.32 16.32 12.41
N GLY A 59 -6.47 15.36 13.32
CA GLY A 59 -7.72 14.59 13.50
C GLY A 59 -7.98 13.60 12.37
N LYS A 60 -6.93 12.99 11.79
CA LYS A 60 -7.10 11.89 10.83
C LYS A 60 -6.91 10.55 11.51
N GLY A 61 -7.78 9.61 11.17
CA GLY A 61 -7.71 8.23 11.60
C GLY A 61 -6.95 7.34 10.62
N LEU A 62 -6.69 6.11 11.04
CA LEU A 62 -6.06 5.06 10.25
C LEU A 62 -6.60 3.69 10.68
N VAL A 63 -6.80 2.80 9.72
CA VAL A 63 -6.99 1.36 9.95
C VAL A 63 -5.75 0.62 9.45
N ILE A 64 -5.34 -0.41 10.19
CA ILE A 64 -4.19 -1.25 9.87
C ILE A 64 -4.66 -2.69 9.92
N SER A 65 -4.31 -3.48 8.91
CA SER A 65 -4.52 -4.93 8.86
C SER A 65 -3.27 -5.59 8.28
N ILE A 66 -2.84 -6.68 8.90
CA ILE A 66 -1.79 -7.57 8.41
C ILE A 66 -2.42 -8.96 8.31
N GLN A 67 -2.46 -9.51 7.11
CA GLN A 67 -3.05 -10.82 6.83
C GLN A 67 -2.08 -11.69 6.04
N THR A 68 -2.25 -13.01 6.17
CA THR A 68 -1.68 -13.96 5.22
C THR A 68 -2.33 -13.84 3.85
N ILE A 69 -1.74 -14.45 2.82
CA ILE A 69 -2.32 -14.47 1.47
C ILE A 69 -3.69 -15.18 1.47
N ALA A 70 -3.84 -16.23 2.28
CA ALA A 70 -5.11 -16.93 2.52
C ALA A 70 -6.16 -16.07 3.26
N GLY A 71 -5.79 -14.91 3.80
CA GLY A 71 -6.71 -13.99 4.48
C GLY A 71 -6.82 -14.19 6.00
N HIS A 72 -5.94 -14.99 6.61
CA HIS A 72 -5.88 -15.09 8.07
C HIS A 72 -5.32 -13.77 8.64
N THR A 73 -6.11 -13.11 9.50
CA THR A 73 -5.67 -11.86 10.16
C THR A 73 -4.70 -12.15 11.28
N LEU A 74 -3.48 -11.65 11.13
CA LEU A 74 -2.42 -11.74 12.15
C LEU A 74 -2.42 -10.51 13.07
N PHE A 75 -2.81 -9.35 12.53
CA PHE A 75 -2.94 -8.11 13.29
C PHE A 75 -4.00 -7.21 12.65
N ALA A 76 -4.84 -6.57 13.47
CA ALA A 76 -5.77 -5.54 13.03
C ALA A 76 -5.92 -4.47 14.10
N CYS A 77 -5.88 -3.18 13.73
CA CYS A 77 -6.14 -2.11 14.68
C CYS A 77 -6.68 -0.84 14.01
N THR A 78 -7.53 -0.13 14.74
CA THR A 78 -7.93 1.24 14.41
C THR A 78 -7.12 2.23 15.25
N VAL A 79 -6.74 3.36 14.63
CA VAL A 79 -6.02 4.47 15.26
C VAL A 79 -6.79 5.75 14.99
N GLY A 80 -7.35 6.38 16.03
CA GLY A 80 -8.23 7.53 15.90
C GLY A 80 -9.33 7.52 16.95
N ASN A 81 -10.17 8.54 16.97
CA ASN A 81 -11.40 8.56 17.75
C ASN A 81 -12.53 7.85 16.96
N LEU A 82 -13.20 6.87 17.57
CA LEU A 82 -14.29 6.11 16.92
C LEU A 82 -15.66 6.79 17.05
N GLY A 83 -15.71 7.99 17.64
CA GLY A 83 -16.93 8.71 17.94
C GLY A 83 -16.85 9.25 19.35
N GLY A 84 -16.47 10.53 19.48
CA GLY A 84 -16.58 11.27 20.73
C GLY A 84 -18.00 11.81 20.94
N VAL A 85 -18.15 12.69 21.92
CA VAL A 85 -19.43 13.36 22.26
C VAL A 85 -20.07 14.08 21.05
N SER A 86 -19.28 14.43 20.03
CA SER A 86 -19.73 15.06 18.78
C SER A 86 -20.26 14.08 17.71
N GLY A 87 -20.17 12.76 17.90
CA GLY A 87 -20.66 11.76 16.95
C GLY A 87 -19.86 11.60 15.66
N VAL A 88 -18.83 12.41 15.42
CA VAL A 88 -17.95 12.31 14.25
C VAL A 88 -16.69 11.51 14.64
N GLY A 89 -16.52 10.34 14.03
CA GLY A 89 -15.34 9.49 14.18
C GLY A 89 -14.28 9.79 13.11
N ASP A 90 -13.02 9.63 13.46
CA ASP A 90 -11.87 9.76 12.56
C ASP A 90 -11.77 8.60 11.54
N VAL A 91 -12.52 7.52 11.78
CA VAL A 91 -12.58 6.29 10.99
C VAL A 91 -14.03 5.84 10.87
N SER A 92 -14.45 5.48 9.65
CA SER A 92 -15.80 5.00 9.32
C SER A 92 -15.79 3.53 8.87
N LEU A 93 -16.96 2.93 8.69
CA LEU A 93 -17.10 1.58 8.11
C LEU A 93 -16.42 1.49 6.72
N GLU A 94 -16.58 2.54 5.91
CA GLU A 94 -15.97 2.65 4.58
C GLU A 94 -14.43 2.57 4.62
N SER A 95 -13.81 2.96 5.74
CA SER A 95 -12.36 2.86 5.91
C SER A 95 -11.88 1.40 5.86
N TRP A 96 -12.64 0.47 6.45
CA TRP A 96 -12.33 -0.97 6.42
C TRP A 96 -12.63 -1.57 5.05
N THR A 97 -13.74 -1.19 4.42
CA THR A 97 -14.05 -1.63 3.05
C THR A 97 -12.96 -1.20 2.05
N CYS A 98 -12.49 0.04 2.17
CA CYS A 98 -11.38 0.56 1.38
C CYS A 98 -10.08 -0.24 1.63
N LEU A 99 -9.78 -0.56 2.90
CA LEU A 99 -8.62 -1.38 3.27
C LEU A 99 -8.68 -2.78 2.64
N GLU A 100 -9.81 -3.47 2.73
CA GLU A 100 -10.00 -4.79 2.11
C GLU A 100 -9.82 -4.73 0.58
N GLY A 101 -10.34 -3.69 -0.05
CA GLY A 101 -10.14 -3.41 -1.47
C GLY A 101 -8.66 -3.31 -1.85
N MET A 102 -7.89 -2.52 -1.12
CA MET A 102 -6.43 -2.40 -1.33
C MET A 102 -5.70 -3.73 -1.10
N MET A 103 -6.08 -4.50 -0.09
CA MET A 103 -5.47 -5.82 0.17
C MET A 103 -5.78 -6.81 -0.95
N ASN A 104 -6.98 -6.78 -1.53
CA ASN A 104 -7.34 -7.62 -2.67
C ASN A 104 -6.54 -7.28 -3.93
N VAL A 105 -6.15 -6.01 -4.13
CA VAL A 105 -5.20 -5.62 -5.18
C VAL A 105 -3.87 -6.33 -4.97
N VAL A 106 -3.31 -6.26 -3.75
CA VAL A 106 -2.02 -6.90 -3.43
C VAL A 106 -2.09 -8.42 -3.63
N LYS A 107 -3.15 -9.06 -3.13
CA LYS A 107 -3.34 -10.52 -3.26
C LYS A 107 -3.42 -10.99 -4.72
N ARG A 108 -4.05 -10.19 -5.60
CA ARG A 108 -4.23 -10.54 -7.02
C ARG A 108 -3.01 -10.23 -7.89
N THR A 109 -2.29 -9.15 -7.58
CA THR A 109 -1.24 -8.62 -8.44
C THR A 109 0.17 -8.95 -7.94
N GLY A 110 0.32 -9.26 -6.66
CA GLY A 110 1.62 -9.41 -6.01
C GLY A 110 2.35 -8.10 -5.72
N HIS A 111 1.77 -6.94 -6.05
CA HIS A 111 2.39 -5.62 -5.93
C HIS A 111 1.63 -4.70 -4.98
N SER A 112 2.24 -3.61 -4.50
CA SER A 112 1.53 -2.63 -3.66
C SER A 112 0.36 -2.01 -4.42
N SER A 113 -0.70 -1.66 -3.69
CA SER A 113 -1.86 -1.00 -4.30
C SER A 113 -1.50 0.36 -4.92
N TYR A 114 -0.43 1.01 -4.43
CA TYR A 114 0.07 2.26 -4.99
C TYR A 114 0.79 2.07 -6.33
N TYR A 115 1.63 1.03 -6.46
CA TYR A 115 2.24 0.68 -7.76
C TYR A 115 1.16 0.44 -8.82
N VAL A 116 0.15 -0.37 -8.48
CA VAL A 116 -0.95 -0.70 -9.40
C VAL A 116 -1.75 0.55 -9.77
N GLU A 117 -2.04 1.43 -8.80
CA GLU A 117 -2.70 2.72 -9.05
C GLU A 117 -1.93 3.57 -10.06
N LYS A 118 -0.61 3.69 -9.90
CA LYS A 118 0.24 4.47 -10.78
C LYS A 118 0.40 3.86 -12.17
N GLY A 119 0.56 2.54 -12.24
CA GLY A 119 0.57 1.82 -13.52
C GLY A 119 -0.73 2.01 -14.30
N MET A 120 -1.88 1.95 -13.64
CA MET A 120 -3.18 2.20 -14.27
C MET A 120 -3.35 3.66 -14.71
N GLY A 121 -2.91 4.62 -13.89
CA GLY A 121 -2.92 6.05 -14.24
C GLY A 121 -2.07 6.36 -15.47
N ALA A 122 -0.91 5.72 -15.60
CA ALA A 122 -0.05 5.84 -16.78
C ALA A 122 -0.72 5.29 -18.05
N MET A 123 -1.36 4.11 -17.97
CA MET A 123 -2.04 3.50 -19.12
C MET A 123 -3.29 4.26 -19.56
N ALA A 124 -4.07 4.81 -18.61
CA ALA A 124 -5.23 5.63 -18.93
C ALA A 124 -4.86 6.90 -19.72
N LYS A 125 -3.71 7.51 -19.39
CA LYS A 125 -3.17 8.68 -20.10
C LYS A 125 -2.57 8.33 -21.47
N ALA A 126 -2.13 7.09 -21.65
CA ALA A 126 -1.55 6.60 -22.91
C ALA A 126 -2.60 6.16 -23.96
N GLY A 127 -3.90 6.26 -23.67
CA GLY A 127 -4.97 5.92 -24.62
C GLY A 127 -5.08 4.42 -24.97
N GLN A 128 -4.35 3.55 -24.26
CA GLN A 128 -4.39 2.09 -24.48
C GLN A 128 -5.61 1.47 -23.77
N ALA A 129 -6.78 1.60 -24.38
CA ALA A 129 -8.02 0.94 -23.95
C ALA A 129 -8.19 -0.49 -24.52
N THR A 130 -7.17 -1.06 -25.16
CA THR A 130 -7.32 -2.22 -26.06
C THR A 130 -6.62 -3.51 -25.67
N ASN A 131 -6.00 -3.60 -24.49
CA ASN A 131 -5.58 -4.91 -23.95
C ASN A 131 -6.51 -5.32 -22.80
N PRO A 132 -6.98 -6.59 -22.76
CA PRO A 132 -7.66 -7.12 -21.58
C PRO A 132 -6.62 -7.14 -20.45
N ASN A 133 -6.60 -6.05 -19.68
CA ASN A 133 -5.74 -5.96 -18.51
C ASN A 133 -6.17 -7.09 -17.57
N PRO A 134 -5.28 -7.98 -17.09
CA PRO A 134 -5.63 -8.99 -16.09
C PRO A 134 -6.24 -8.37 -14.82
N ASN A 135 -6.08 -7.06 -14.65
CA ASN A 135 -6.62 -6.24 -13.58
C ASN A 135 -7.97 -5.56 -13.90
N ALA A 136 -8.61 -5.84 -15.05
CA ALA A 136 -9.85 -5.17 -15.48
C ALA A 136 -11.05 -5.39 -14.53
N ASN A 137 -11.02 -6.44 -13.71
CA ASN A 137 -12.03 -6.72 -12.67
C ASN A 137 -11.75 -6.01 -11.33
N LEU A 138 -10.67 -5.23 -11.21
CA LEU A 138 -10.45 -4.40 -10.03
C LEU A 138 -11.35 -3.17 -10.13
N GLN A 139 -12.40 -3.14 -9.29
CA GLN A 139 -13.27 -1.99 -9.18
C GLN A 139 -12.42 -0.75 -8.82
N LYS A 140 -12.50 0.27 -9.68
CA LYS A 140 -11.73 1.52 -9.56
C LYS A 140 -11.92 2.23 -8.21
N GLU A 141 -13.07 2.01 -7.58
CA GLU A 141 -13.44 2.53 -6.26
C GLU A 141 -12.51 2.07 -5.12
N PHE A 142 -11.80 0.95 -5.32
CA PHE A 142 -10.89 0.38 -4.33
C PHE A 142 -9.41 0.51 -4.69
N LEU A 143 -9.10 1.26 -5.75
CA LEU A 143 -7.76 1.37 -6.29
C LEU A 143 -7.07 2.65 -5.80
N CYS A 144 -6.71 2.64 -4.52
CA CYS A 144 -5.91 3.69 -3.89
C CYS A 144 -4.67 3.09 -3.21
N GLY A 145 -3.60 3.89 -3.12
CA GLY A 145 -2.37 3.50 -2.45
C GLY A 145 -2.53 3.36 -0.93
N GLY A 146 -2.05 2.25 -0.38
CA GLY A 146 -2.04 2.04 1.07
C GLY A 146 -1.74 0.61 1.54
N ALA A 147 -1.87 -0.39 0.67
CA ALA A 147 -1.48 -1.77 0.97
C ALA A 147 -0.15 -2.14 0.30
N PHE A 148 0.67 -2.94 1.00
CA PHE A 148 2.02 -3.34 0.58
C PHE A 148 2.23 -4.85 0.86
N PRO A 149 2.82 -5.62 -0.06
CA PRO A 149 3.10 -7.03 0.17
C PRO A 149 4.26 -7.24 1.14
N ILE A 150 4.10 -8.13 2.12
CA ILE A 150 5.21 -8.53 3.00
C ILE A 150 5.90 -9.72 2.35
N TRP A 151 7.05 -9.47 1.72
CA TRP A 151 7.81 -10.51 1.04
C TRP A 151 8.82 -11.17 1.94
N LEU A 152 9.01 -12.47 1.71
CA LEU A 152 10.09 -13.24 2.30
C LEU A 152 11.28 -13.31 1.35
N GLU A 153 12.48 -13.40 1.90
CA GLU A 153 13.67 -13.80 1.16
C GLU A 153 13.56 -15.28 0.79
N VAL A 154 13.85 -15.61 -0.47
CA VAL A 154 14.03 -17.00 -0.88
C VAL A 154 15.42 -17.41 -0.45
N ILE A 155 15.53 -18.12 0.67
CA ILE A 155 16.79 -18.74 1.07
C ILE A 155 17.05 -19.88 0.09
N HIS A 156 17.91 -19.65 -0.90
CA HIS A 156 18.47 -20.70 -1.74
C HIS A 156 19.54 -21.45 -0.94
N ASP A 157 19.11 -22.36 -0.07
CA ASP A 157 20.01 -23.40 0.43
C ASP A 157 20.06 -24.50 -0.64
N SER A 158 21.26 -24.80 -1.15
CA SER A 158 21.50 -25.92 -2.08
C SER A 158 21.19 -27.30 -1.48
N SER A 159 20.69 -27.35 -0.24
CA SER A 159 20.39 -28.56 0.51
C SER A 159 18.90 -28.83 0.72
N LEU A 160 17.96 -27.91 0.46
CA LEU A 160 16.55 -28.21 0.79
C LEU A 160 15.49 -27.51 -0.07
N SER A 161 14.59 -28.36 -0.57
CA SER A 161 13.41 -28.09 -1.39
C SER A 161 12.27 -27.41 -0.61
N VAL A 162 11.69 -26.37 -1.23
CA VAL A 162 10.34 -25.77 -1.10
C VAL A 162 9.74 -25.62 0.32
N ARG A 163 9.45 -24.36 0.70
CA ARG A 163 8.29 -24.04 1.54
C ARG A 163 7.42 -23.02 0.84
N THR A 164 6.30 -23.49 0.30
CA THR A 164 5.11 -22.69 0.07
C THR A 164 4.48 -22.44 1.44
N LEU A 165 4.27 -21.18 1.82
CA LEU A 165 3.38 -20.86 2.93
C LEU A 165 1.98 -20.74 2.35
N ASP A 166 1.09 -21.64 2.75
CA ASP A 166 -0.36 -21.51 2.58
C ASP A 166 -0.92 -20.34 3.40
#